data_AF-A0A1H0WQN8-F1
#
_entry.id   AF-A0A1H0WQN8-F1
#
_cell.length_a   1.000
_cell.length_b   1.000
_cell.length_c   1.000
_cell.angle_alpha   90.00
_cell.angle_beta   90.00
_cell.angle_gamma   90.00
#
_symmetry.space_group_name_H-M   'P 1'
#
loop_
_entity.id
_entity.type
_entity.pdbx_description
1 polymer ?
#
loop_
_entity_poly.entity_id
_entity_poly.type
_entity_poly.pdbx_seq_one_letter_code
_entity_poly.pdbx_strand_id
1 'polypeptide(L)'
;MLYELDPNVDILALTDQQIANVMAFTISNEVCNRMDMQLGQTYERLKFDPHEVQLYRQDIKEYVMAEVSVVMGRFTPNNLNPQQLAREVLASSLQVFAQ
;
A
#
# COMPACT_ATOMS: atom_id res chain seq x y z
N MET A 1 -7.24 -1.86 11.51
CA MET A 1 -8.57 -1.61 10.91
C MET A 1 -9.27 -0.49 11.67
N LEU A 2 -10.22 0.27 11.09
CA LEU A 2 -10.86 1.43 11.75
C LEU A 2 -11.40 1.12 13.16
N TYR A 3 -12.07 -0.03 13.34
CA TYR A 3 -12.58 -0.47 14.65
C TYR A 3 -11.49 -0.84 15.68
N GLU A 4 -10.29 -1.18 15.22
CA GLU A 4 -9.15 -1.43 16.13
C GLU A 4 -8.55 -0.13 16.65
N LEU A 5 -8.72 0.97 15.90
CA LEU A 5 -8.27 2.30 16.26
C LEU A 5 -9.32 3.06 17.06
N ASP A 6 -10.60 2.89 16.71
CA ASP A 6 -11.74 3.46 17.43
C ASP A 6 -12.95 2.50 17.37
N PRO A 7 -13.23 1.78 18.46
CA PRO A 7 -14.38 0.85 18.53
C PRO A 7 -15.74 1.53 18.39
N ASN A 8 -15.83 2.84 18.62
CA ASN A 8 -17.08 3.61 18.58
C ASN A 8 -17.29 4.34 17.24
N VAL A 9 -16.43 4.09 16.26
CA VAL A 9 -16.52 4.75 14.96
C VAL A 9 -17.88 4.50 14.31
N ASP A 10 -18.57 5.57 13.93
CA ASP A 10 -19.78 5.48 13.11
C ASP A 10 -19.38 5.32 11.64
N ILE A 11 -19.45 4.09 11.14
CA ILE A 11 -19.13 3.76 9.75
C ILE A 11 -20.07 4.42 8.73
N LEU A 12 -21.24 4.90 9.16
CA LEU A 12 -22.19 5.60 8.30
C LEU A 12 -21.93 7.12 8.28
N ALA A 13 -21.06 7.63 9.17
CA ALA A 13 -20.73 9.04 9.31
C ALA A 13 -19.22 9.27 9.47
N LEU A 14 -18.42 8.65 8.59
CA LEU A 14 -16.97 8.81 8.58
C LEU A 14 -16.56 10.23 8.18
N THR A 15 -15.56 10.77 8.86
CA THR A 15 -14.86 11.99 8.44
C THR A 15 -14.01 11.74 7.20
N ASP A 16 -13.73 12.78 6.41
CA ASP A 16 -12.84 12.69 5.23
C ASP A 16 -11.48 12.07 5.59
N GLN A 17 -10.96 12.37 6.78
CA GLN A 17 -9.71 11.78 7.27
C GLN A 17 -9.82 10.28 7.53
N GLN A 18 -10.93 9.82 8.11
CA GLN A 18 -11.16 8.38 8.34
C GLN A 18 -11.36 7.64 7.01
N ILE A 19 -12.07 8.24 6.05
CA ILE A 19 -12.21 7.72 4.69
C ILE A 19 -10.84 7.62 4.02
N ALA A 20 -10.03 8.69 4.10
CA ALA A 20 -8.65 8.70 3.61
C ALA A 20 -7.81 7.59 4.23
N ASN A 21 -7.89 7.38 5.55
CA ASN A 21 -7.13 6.32 6.22
C ASN A 21 -7.53 4.91 5.74
N VAL A 22 -8.82 4.65 5.53
CA VAL A 22 -9.30 3.38 4.96
C VAL A 22 -8.82 3.19 3.53
N MET A 23 -8.89 4.25 2.71
CA MET A 23 -8.39 4.21 1.34
C MET A 23 -6.88 3.92 1.31
N ALA A 24 -6.10 4.62 2.15
CA ALA A 24 -4.66 4.43 2.27
C ALA A 24 -4.32 2.98 2.60
N PHE A 25 -4.99 2.41 3.60
CA PHE A 25 -4.82 1.02 4.00
C PHE A 25 -5.19 0.04 2.89
N THR A 26 -6.33 0.26 2.24
CA THR A 26 -6.83 -0.60 1.16
C THR A 26 -5.86 -0.61 -0.02
N ILE A 27 -5.40 0.57 -0.45
CA ILE A 27 -4.49 0.72 -1.59
C ILE A 27 -3.11 0.15 -1.24
N SER A 28 -2.61 0.38 -0.02
CA SER A 28 -1.34 -0.20 0.42
C SER A 28 -1.36 -1.73 0.32
N ASN A 29 -2.41 -2.38 0.81
CA ASN A 29 -2.53 -3.84 0.73
C ASN A 29 -2.63 -4.35 -0.71
N GLU A 30 -3.41 -3.68 -1.57
CA GLU A 30 -3.51 -4.06 -2.97
C GLU A 30 -2.16 -3.94 -3.69
N VAL A 31 -1.40 -2.87 -3.44
CA VAL A 31 -0.07 -2.71 -4.01
C VAL A 31 0.89 -3.77 -3.49
N CYS A 32 0.92 -4.04 -2.18
CA CYS A 32 1.76 -5.10 -1.61
C CYS A 32 1.44 -6.47 -2.23
N ASN A 33 0.16 -6.82 -2.39
CA ASN A 33 -0.25 -8.08 -3.03
C ASN A 33 0.24 -8.18 -4.47
N ARG A 34 0.20 -7.06 -5.22
CA ARG A 34 0.72 -7.02 -6.61
C ARG A 34 2.24 -7.11 -6.66
N MET A 35 2.94 -6.43 -5.75
CA MET A 35 4.39 -6.54 -5.61
C MET A 35 4.80 -7.99 -5.33
N ASP A 36 4.12 -8.65 -4.40
CA ASP A 36 4.33 -10.07 -4.10
C ASP A 36 4.10 -10.98 -5.30
N MET A 37 3.05 -10.71 -6.09
CA MET A 37 2.78 -11.49 -7.30
C MET A 37 3.86 -11.30 -8.37
N GLN A 38 4.35 -10.07 -8.57
CA GLN A 38 5.37 -9.79 -9.59
C GLN A 38 6.76 -10.26 -9.16
N LEU A 39 7.12 -10.06 -7.90
CA LEU A 39 8.45 -10.38 -7.38
C LEU A 39 8.56 -11.83 -6.89
N GLY A 40 7.45 -12.48 -6.55
CA GLY A 40 7.43 -13.88 -6.08
C GLY A 40 8.12 -14.84 -7.06
N GLN A 41 7.84 -14.71 -8.35
CA GLN A 41 8.50 -15.51 -9.39
C GLN A 41 10.01 -15.21 -9.48
N THR A 42 10.40 -13.95 -9.27
CA THR A 42 11.80 -13.53 -9.26
C THR A 42 12.54 -14.13 -8.07
N TYR A 43 11.95 -14.09 -6.87
CA TYR A 43 12.52 -14.68 -5.67
C TYR A 43 12.70 -16.20 -5.81
N GLU A 44 11.70 -16.88 -6.38
CA GLU A 44 11.78 -18.32 -6.68
C GLU A 44 12.92 -18.65 -7.65
N ARG A 45 13.08 -17.87 -8.73
CA ARG A 45 14.17 -18.07 -9.71
C ARG A 45 15.56 -17.86 -9.11
N LEU A 46 15.69 -16.87 -8.23
CA LEU A 46 16.95 -16.52 -7.58
C LEU A 46 17.24 -17.37 -6.32
N LYS A 47 16.32 -18.27 -5.94
CA LYS A 47 16.44 -19.20 -4.81
C LYS A 47 16.74 -18.51 -3.48
N PHE A 48 16.10 -17.37 -3.24
CA PHE A 48 16.20 -16.68 -1.95
C PHE A 48 15.73 -17.57 -0.80
N ASP A 49 16.36 -17.40 0.37
CA ASP A 49 15.88 -18.04 1.58
C ASP A 49 14.53 -17.43 2.01
N PRO A 50 13.58 -18.21 2.56
CA PRO A 50 12.31 -17.69 3.04
C PRO A 50 12.43 -16.52 4.02
N HIS A 51 13.50 -16.49 4.85
CA HIS A 51 13.75 -15.38 5.76
C HIS A 51 14.10 -14.09 5.00
N GLU A 52 14.95 -14.18 3.97
CA GLU A 52 15.32 -13.03 3.14
C GLU A 52 14.10 -12.48 2.40
N VAL A 53 13.27 -13.37 1.82
CA VAL A 53 12.02 -12.95 1.17
C VAL A 53 11.12 -12.19 2.15
N GLN A 54 11.07 -12.63 3.41
CA GLN A 54 10.23 -11.98 4.41
C GLN A 54 10.75 -10.60 4.83
N LEU A 55 12.07 -10.42 4.88
CA LEU A 55 12.69 -9.10 5.09
C LEU A 55 12.38 -8.16 3.91
N TYR A 56 12.56 -8.63 2.68
CA TYR A 56 12.22 -7.84 1.48
C TYR A 56 10.74 -7.43 1.45
N ARG A 57 9.83 -8.34 1.83
CA ARG A 57 8.40 -8.02 1.94
C ARG A 57 8.11 -6.95 2.98
N GLN A 58 8.81 -6.98 4.10
CA GLN A 58 8.68 -5.96 5.14
C GLN A 58 9.13 -4.59 4.62
N ASP A 59 10.28 -4.55 3.93
CA ASP A 59 10.79 -3.32 3.32
C ASP A 59 9.83 -2.75 2.27
N ILE A 60 9.28 -3.61 1.41
CA ILE A 60 8.25 -3.23 0.42
C ILE A 60 7.03 -2.64 1.12
N LYS A 61 6.54 -3.29 2.18
CA LYS A 61 5.36 -2.82 2.91
C LYS A 61 5.58 -1.45 3.53
N GLU A 62 6.73 -1.23 4.16
CA GLU A 62 7.08 0.06 4.76
C GLU A 62 7.19 1.16 3.69
N TYR A 63 7.85 0.86 2.58
CA TYR A 63 7.94 1.79 1.44
C TYR A 63 6.57 2.14 0.86
N VAL A 64 5.73 1.13 0.59
CA VAL A 64 4.39 1.32 0.02
C VAL A 64 3.53 2.20 0.93
N MET A 65 3.55 1.98 2.25
CA MET A 65 2.78 2.79 3.20
C MET A 65 3.24 4.26 3.22
N ALA A 66 4.55 4.50 3.14
CA ALA A 66 5.11 5.84 3.05
C ALA A 66 4.72 6.52 1.72
N GLU A 67 4.85 5.81 0.60
CA GLU A 67 4.55 6.32 -0.74
C GLU A 67 3.06 6.64 -0.89
N VAL A 68 2.16 5.80 -0.36
CA VAL A 68 0.72 6.08 -0.32
C VAL A 68 0.43 7.37 0.41
N SER A 69 1.08 7.62 1.55
CA SER A 69 0.91 8.85 2.33
C SER A 69 1.38 10.08 1.55
N VAL A 70 2.52 9.98 0.86
CA VAL A 70 3.07 11.04 0.02
C VAL A 70 2.16 11.34 -1.16
N VAL A 71 1.70 10.31 -1.88
CA VAL A 71 0.85 10.46 -3.06
C VAL A 71 -0.53 10.98 -2.65
N MET A 72 -1.13 10.48 -1.57
CA MET A 72 -2.40 10.99 -1.04
C MET A 72 -2.31 12.47 -0.64
N GLY A 73 -1.19 12.89 -0.04
CA GLY A 73 -0.96 14.29 0.33
C GLY A 73 -0.94 15.27 -0.85
N ARG A 74 -0.81 14.77 -2.09
CA ARG A 74 -0.89 15.58 -3.31
C ARG A 74 -2.31 15.76 -3.83
N PHE A 75 -3.26 14.93 -3.39
CA PHE A 75 -4.65 15.00 -3.81
C PHE A 75 -5.47 15.83 -2.84
N THR A 76 -6.26 16.76 -3.37
CA THR A 76 -7.36 17.37 -2.63
C THR A 76 -8.52 16.37 -2.49
N PRO A 77 -9.31 16.42 -1.40
CA PRO A 77 -10.39 15.45 -1.14
C PRO A 77 -11.38 15.28 -2.30
N ASN A 78 -11.63 16.35 -3.06
CA ASN A 78 -12.56 16.34 -4.20
C ASN A 78 -11.98 15.79 -5.52
N ASN A 79 -10.69 15.46 -5.59
CA ASN A 79 -10.04 15.03 -6.83
C ASN A 79 -9.19 13.75 -6.66
N LEU A 80 -9.39 13.02 -5.56
CA LEU A 80 -8.67 11.78 -5.29
C LEU A 80 -9.26 10.66 -6.14
N ASN A 81 -8.51 10.20 -7.14
CA ASN A 81 -8.84 9.01 -7.92
C ASN A 81 -8.08 7.80 -7.34
N PRO A 82 -8.74 6.88 -6.63
CA PRO A 82 -8.07 5.76 -5.97
C PRO A 82 -7.32 4.83 -6.93
N GLN A 83 -7.82 4.69 -8.16
CA GLN A 83 -7.19 3.83 -9.17
C GLN A 83 -5.91 4.46 -9.70
N GLN A 84 -5.90 5.78 -9.91
CA GLN A 84 -4.70 6.51 -10.28
C GLN A 84 -3.67 6.43 -9.16
N LEU A 85 -4.10 6.63 -7.90
CA LEU A 85 -3.23 6.54 -6.75
C LEU A 85 -2.56 5.17 -6.63
N ALA A 86 -3.34 4.09 -6.71
CA ALA A 86 -2.81 2.73 -6.66
C ALA A 86 -1.81 2.45 -7.79
N ARG A 87 -2.05 2.98 -9.00
CA ARG A 87 -1.14 2.83 -10.14
C ARG A 87 0.18 3.58 -9.92
N GLU A 88 0.12 4.81 -9.42
CA GLU A 88 1.31 5.62 -9.15
C GLU A 88 2.17 4.96 -8.06
N VAL A 89 1.56 4.56 -6.95
CA VAL A 89 2.28 3.88 -5.86
C VAL A 89 2.90 2.56 -6.34
N LEU A 90 2.17 1.76 -7.12
CA LEU A 90 2.69 0.52 -7.69
C LEU A 90 3.89 0.78 -8.62
N ALA A 91 3.78 1.77 -9.51
CA ALA A 91 4.86 2.11 -10.43
C ALA A 91 6.13 2.57 -9.67
N SER A 92 5.99 3.46 -8.69
CA SER A 92 7.09 3.90 -7.82
C SER A 92 7.73 2.72 -7.08
N SER A 93 6.90 1.80 -6.53
CA SER A 93 7.39 0.64 -5.78
C SER A 93 8.16 -0.34 -6.67
N LEU A 94 7.65 -0.63 -7.87
CA LEU A 94 8.36 -1.48 -8.82
C LEU A 94 9.67 -0.86 -9.28
N GLN A 95 9.74 0.47 -9.46
CA GLN A 95 10.99 1.13 -9.81
C GLN A 95 12.09 0.95 -8.75
N VAL A 96 11.71 0.83 -7.48
CA VAL A 96 12.67 0.63 -6.37
C VAL A 96 13.05 -0.83 -6.20
N PHE A 97 12.09 -1.76 -6.26
CA PHE A 97 12.30 -3.15 -5.84
C PHE A 97 12.40 -4.18 -6.98
N ALA A 98 12.04 -3.83 -8.21
CA ALA A 98 12.06 -4.76 -9.35
C ALA A 98 13.32 -4.63 -10.24
N GLN A 99 14.40 -4.06 -9.71
CA GLN A 99 15.69 -3.93 -10.41
C GLN A 99 16.53 -5.21 -10.35
#